data_AF-A0A1F2QS91-F1
#
_entry.id   AF-A0A1F2QS91-F1
#
_cell.length_a   1.000
_cell.length_b   1.000
_cell.length_c   1.000
_cell.angle_alpha   90.00
_cell.angle_beta   90.00
_cell.angle_gamma   90.00
#
_symmetry.space_group_name_H-M   'P 1'
#
loop_
_entity.id
_entity.type
_entity.pdbx_description
1 polymer ?
#
loop_
_entity_poly.entity_id
_entity_poly.type
_entity_poly.pdbx_seq_one_letter_code
_entity_poly.pdbx_strand_id
1 'polypeptide(L)' 'MKTVQMTLDEELVTKVDRAARKLGTTRSGFTRQALREALLRLDVRQLEAQHRRGYTAKPVRRGEFDLWESAQVWPEP' A
#
# COMPACT_ATOMS: atom_id res chain seq x y z
N MET A 1 -9.59 6.79 -21.60
CA MET A 1 -10.25 6.29 -20.37
C MET A 1 -11.38 5.35 -20.80
N LYS A 2 -11.62 4.25 -20.08
CA LYS A 2 -12.80 3.41 -20.32
C LYS A 2 -13.85 3.73 -19.25
N THR A 3 -15.10 3.92 -19.65
CA THR A 3 -16.22 4.12 -18.73
C THR A 3 -16.73 2.77 -18.27
N VAL A 4 -16.89 2.61 -16.97
CA VAL A 4 -17.43 1.41 -16.34
C VAL A 4 -18.63 1.81 -15.49
N GLN A 5 -19.67 0.99 -15.49
CA GLN A 5 -20.78 1.12 -14.55
C GLN A 5 -20.46 0.24 -13.33
N MET A 6 -20.69 0.78 -12.14
CA MET A 6 -20.52 0.06 -10.87
C MET A 6 -21.63 0.49 -9.91
N THR A 7 -22.04 -0.43 -9.06
CA THR A 7 -23.03 -0.17 -8.01
C THR A 7 -22.30 0.11 -6.70
N LEU A 8 -22.66 1.21 -6.05
CA LEU A 8 -22.16 1.62 -4.74
C LEU A 8 -23.38 1.90 -3.86
N ASP A 9 -23.24 1.68 -2.57
CA ASP A 9 -24.26 2.06 -1.60
C ASP A 9 -24.41 3.60 -1.54
N GLU A 10 -25.62 4.05 -1.23
CA GLU A 10 -25.98 5.47 -1.25
C GLU A 10 -25.16 6.30 -0.24
N GLU A 11 -24.83 5.71 0.91
CA GLU A 11 -24.01 6.34 1.93
C GLU A 11 -22.59 6.61 1.41
N LEU A 12 -21.99 5.63 0.75
CA LEU A 12 -20.67 5.76 0.14
C LEU A 12 -20.66 6.81 -0.97
N VAL A 13 -21.69 6.84 -1.83
CA VAL A 13 -21.82 7.89 -2.86
C VAL A 13 -21.86 9.27 -2.22
N THR A 14 -22.63 9.44 -1.14
CA THR A 14 -22.72 10.71 -0.41
C THR A 14 -21.36 11.13 0.18
N LYS A 15 -20.60 10.18 0.74
CA LYS A 15 -19.25 10.45 1.27
C LYS A 15 -18.27 10.83 0.17
N VAL A 16 -18.31 10.14 -0.97
CA VAL A 16 -17.49 10.45 -2.15
C VAL A 16 -17.77 11.87 -2.65
N ASP A 17 -19.05 12.25 -2.73
CA ASP A 17 -19.45 13.58 -3.17
C ASP A 17 -18.91 14.68 -2.28
N ARG A 18 -19.04 14.49 -0.96
CA ARG A 18 -18.51 15.44 0.02
C ARG A 18 -16.99 15.55 -0.07
N ALA A 19 -16.29 14.42 -0.20
CA ALA A 19 -14.83 14.39 -0.31
C ALA A 19 -14.36 15.06 -1.61
N ALA A 20 -15.00 14.74 -2.74
CA ALA A 20 -14.69 15.32 -4.03
C ALA A 20 -14.86 16.84 -4.01
N ARG A 21 -15.97 17.34 -3.44
CA ARG A 21 -16.21 18.78 -3.27
C ARG A 21 -15.17 19.45 -2.38
N LYS A 22 -14.83 18.83 -1.24
CA LYS A 22 -13.81 19.37 -0.31
C LYS A 22 -12.43 19.46 -0.95
N LEU A 23 -12.08 18.51 -1.82
CA LEU A 23 -10.79 18.43 -2.50
C LEU A 23 -10.76 19.16 -3.85
N GLY A 24 -11.85 19.81 -4.27
CA GLY A 24 -11.92 20.50 -5.55
C GLY A 24 -11.78 19.57 -6.76
N THR A 25 -12.23 18.31 -6.64
CA THR A 25 -12.16 17.30 -7.70
C THR A 25 -13.54 16.79 -8.10
N THR A 26 -13.60 15.97 -9.14
CA THR A 26 -14.83 15.30 -9.57
C THR A 26 -15.02 13.97 -8.86
N ARG A 27 -16.26 13.45 -8.80
CA ARG A 27 -16.54 12.09 -8.28
C ARG A 27 -15.61 11.05 -8.89
N SER A 28 -15.53 11.04 -10.23
CA SER A 28 -14.68 10.09 -10.95
C SER A 28 -13.18 10.32 -10.69
N GLY A 29 -12.76 11.57 -10.49
CA GLY A 29 -11.40 11.91 -10.08
C GLY A 29 -11.04 11.32 -8.73
N PHE A 30 -11.87 11.57 -7.73
CA PHE A 30 -11.72 11.02 -6.39
C PHE A 30 -11.72 9.48 -6.41
N THR A 31 -12.73 8.87 -7.03
CA THR A 31 -12.86 7.39 -7.06
C THR A 31 -11.66 6.75 -7.77
N ARG A 32 -11.16 7.34 -8.87
CA ARG A 32 -9.95 6.83 -9.55
C ARG A 32 -8.72 6.89 -8.65
N GLN A 33 -8.54 7.98 -7.91
CA GLN A 33 -7.41 8.11 -6.99
C GLN A 33 -7.53 7.08 -5.86
N ALA A 34 -8.69 7.00 -5.22
CA ALA A 34 -8.93 6.05 -4.13
C ALA A 34 -8.71 4.60 -4.56
N LEU A 35 -9.15 4.23 -5.78
CA LEU A 35 -8.92 2.89 -6.34
C LEU A 35 -7.43 2.61 -6.59
N ARG A 36 -6.68 3.57 -7.13
CA ARG A 36 -5.22 3.41 -7.32
C ARG A 36 -4.49 3.19 -6.00
N GLU A 37 -4.83 3.98 -4.99
CA GLU A 37 -4.24 3.83 -3.66
C GLU A 37 -4.63 2.49 -3.02
N ALA A 38 -5.86 2.02 -3.22
CA ALA A 38 -6.31 0.72 -2.72
C ALA A 38 -5.54 -0.44 -3.36
N LEU A 39 -5.31 -0.38 -4.69
CA LEU A 39 -4.50 -1.37 -5.40
C LEU A 39 -3.04 -1.36 -4.91
N LEU A 40 -2.44 -0.18 -4.75
CA LEU A 40 -1.07 -0.07 -4.22
C LEU A 40 -0.96 -0.69 -2.81
N ARG A 41 -1.94 -0.41 -1.93
CA ARG A 41 -1.97 -1.00 -0.59
C ARG A 41 -2.13 -2.52 -0.63
N LEU A 42 -2.86 -3.05 -1.61
CA LEU A 42 -3.01 -4.49 -1.79
C LEU A 42 -1.66 -5.13 -2.18
N ASP A 43 -0.95 -4.53 -3.13
CA ASP A 43 0.35 -5.02 -3.59
C ASP A 43 1.38 -5.02 -2.46
N VAL A 44 1.47 -3.93 -1.69
CA VAL A 44 2.36 -3.83 -0.53
C VAL A 44 2.05 -4.92 0.49
N ARG A 45 0.78 -5.14 0.83
CA ARG A 45 0.37 -6.18 1.78
C ARG A 45 0.74 -7.59 1.29
N GLN A 46 0.67 -7.84 -0.01
CA GLN A 46 1.06 -9.13 -0.57
C GLN A 46 2.58 -9.36 -0.43
N LEU A 47 3.39 -8.33 -0.69
CA LEU A 47 4.83 -8.38 -0.50
C LEU A 47 5.20 -8.58 0.97
N GLU A 48 4.57 -7.84 1.89
CA GLU A 48 4.76 -8.03 3.34
C GLU A 48 4.40 -9.45 3.78
N ALA A 49 3.30 -10.00 3.27
CA ALA A 49 2.90 -11.38 3.56
C ALA A 49 3.92 -12.39 3.01
N GLN A 50 4.51 -12.12 1.84
CA GLN A 50 5.58 -12.94 1.27
C GLN A 50 6.84 -12.88 2.14
N HIS A 51 7.27 -11.69 2.55
CA HIS A 51 8.41 -11.53 3.45
C HIS A 51 8.19 -12.29 4.77
N ARG A 52 7.02 -12.12 5.40
CA ARG A 52 6.68 -12.82 6.64
C ARG A 52 6.75 -14.33 6.47
N ARG A 53 6.16 -14.87 5.40
CA ARG A 53 6.26 -16.30 5.08
C ARG A 53 7.71 -16.75 4.92
N GLY A 54 8.53 -15.96 4.23
CA GLY A 54 9.95 -16.25 4.05
C GLY A 54 10.69 -16.37 5.38
N TYR A 55 10.56 -15.37 6.26
CA TYR A 55 11.21 -15.36 7.57
C TYR A 55 10.68 -16.45 8.51
N THR A 56 9.38 -16.76 8.47
CA THR A 56 8.83 -17.88 9.24
C THR A 56 9.33 -19.23 8.73
N ALA A 57 9.42 -19.41 7.41
CA ALA A 57 9.89 -20.67 6.82
C ALA A 57 11.40 -20.90 7.00
N LYS A 58 12.19 -19.83 7.06
CA LYS A 58 13.63 -19.86 7.28
C LYS A 58 14.00 -18.87 8.39
N PRO A 59 13.81 -19.26 9.66
CA PRO A 59 14.18 -18.40 10.78
C PRO A 59 15.69 -18.21 10.82
N VAL A 60 16.10 -17.01 11.22
CA VAL A 60 17.50 -16.62 11.37
C VAL A 60 18.16 -17.51 12.41
N ARG A 61 19.31 -18.08 12.06
CA ARG A 61 20.15 -18.85 12.97
C ARG A 61 21.07 -17.92 13.74
N ARG A 62 21.45 -18.35 14.95
CA ARG A 62 22.48 -17.65 15.72
C ARG A 62 23.78 -17.61 14.91
N GLY A 63 24.39 -16.44 14.77
CA GLY A 63 25.63 -16.27 14.01
C GLY A 63 25.45 -15.99 12.52
N GLU A 64 24.22 -16.03 11.99
CA GLU A 64 23.98 -15.98 10.54
C GLU A 64 24.34 -14.63 9.91
N PHE A 65 24.23 -13.53 10.67
CA PHE A 65 24.47 -12.17 10.18
C PHE A 65 25.58 -11.41 10.91
N ASP A 66 26.28 -12.04 11.85
CA ASP A 66 27.32 -11.38 12.67
C ASP A 66 28.41 -10.72 11.82
N LEU A 67 28.78 -11.32 10.68
CA LEU A 67 29.74 -10.74 9.74
C LEU A 67 29.20 -9.47 9.04
N TRP A 68 27.90 -9.43 8.73
CA TRP A 68 27.28 -8.26 8.11
C TRP A 68 27.10 -7.11 9.11
N GLU A 69 26.77 -7.41 10.37
CA GLU A 69 26.67 -6.41 11.44
C GLU A 69 28.01 -5.67 11.63
N SER A 70 29.13 -6.40 11.63
CA SER A 70 30.47 -5.81 11.75
C SER A 70 30.89 -4.93 10.55
N ALA A 71 30.18 -5.01 9.43
CA ALA A 71 30.45 -4.24 8.21
C ALA A 71 29.61 -2.96 8.10
N GLN A 72 28.68 -2.68 9.02
CA GLN A 72 27.85 -1.46 9.01
C GLN A 72 28.61 -0.23 9.53
N VAL A 73 29.65 0.20 8.81
CA VAL A 73 30.32 1.48 9.08
C VAL A 73 29.72 2.52 8.13
N TRP A 74 28.88 3.42 8.64
CA TRP A 74 28.41 4.57 7.86
C TRP A 74 29.54 5.61 7.80
N PRO A 75 29.90 6.16 6.62
CA PRO A 75 30.89 7.22 6.55
C PRO A 75 30.41 8.44 7.34
N GLU A 76 31.33 9.06 8.09
CA GLU A 76 31.05 10.34 8.76
C GLU A 76 30.77 11.44 7.71
N PRO A 77 29.86 12.38 8.01
CA PRO A 77 29.42 13.43 7.08
C PRO A 77 30.52 14.39 6.63
#